data_AF-A0A6N2ZTX4-F1
#
_entry.id   AF-A0A6N2ZTX4-F1
#
_cell.length_a   1.000
_cell.length_b   1.000
_cell.length_c   1.000
_cell.angle_alpha   90.00
_cell.angle_beta   90.00
_cell.angle_gamma   90.00
#
_symmetry.space_group_name_H-M   'P 1'
#
loop_
_entity.id
_entity.type
_entity.pdbx_description
1 polymer ?
#
loop_
_entity_poly.entity_id
_entity_poly.type
_entity_poly.pdbx_seq_one_letter_code
_entity_poly.pdbx_strand_id
1 'polypeptide(L)'
;MIVNIIECDIPNVKAVTSTGEDEGVHNIYIRKNMSIEDMRKEVAHELLHIINEDFHVDQHVNLIEHMVRRKELTDDMLETIDFYHHVL
;
A
#
# COMPACT_ATOMS: atom_id res chain seq x y z
N MET A 1 -11.64 -7.72 -2.26
CA MET A 1 -10.37 -7.61 -1.51
C MET A 1 -10.56 -6.59 -0.41
N ILE A 2 -10.07 -6.86 0.79
CA ILE A 2 -10.21 -5.95 1.94
C ILE A 2 -8.84 -5.35 2.25
N VAL A 3 -8.76 -4.02 2.29
CA VAL A 3 -7.52 -3.30 2.61
C VAL A 3 -7.75 -2.37 3.80
N ASN A 4 -7.02 -2.65 4.89
CA ASN A 4 -6.99 -1.81 6.07
C ASN A 4 -5.83 -0.81 5.96
N ILE A 5 -6.12 0.49 6.06
CA ILE A 5 -5.10 1.54 6.11
C ILE A 5 -4.94 1.98 7.56
N ILE A 6 -3.72 1.79 8.09
CA ILE A 6 -3.40 1.98 9.51
C ILE A 6 -2.28 3.02 9.64
N GLU A 7 -2.59 4.17 10.23
CA GLU A 7 -1.60 5.19 10.52
C GLU A 7 -0.82 4.86 11.80
N CYS A 8 0.49 4.64 11.70
CA CYS A 8 1.34 4.31 12.85
C CYS A 8 2.77 4.86 12.71
N ASP A 9 3.53 4.79 13.80
CA ASP A 9 4.95 5.15 13.79
C ASP A 9 5.77 3.98 13.26
N ILE A 10 6.20 4.08 12.00
CA ILE A 10 7.05 3.08 11.34
C ILE A 10 8.47 3.65 11.10
N PRO A 11 9.51 2.99 11.64
CA PRO A 11 10.88 3.47 11.50
C PRO A 11 11.40 3.23 10.09
N ASN A 12 12.15 4.20 9.56
CA ASN A 12 12.93 4.12 8.31
C ASN A 12 12.15 3.99 6.99
N VAL A 13 10.88 3.60 7.00
CA VAL A 13 10.01 3.49 5.81
C VAL A 13 8.77 4.38 5.92
N LYS A 14 8.14 4.68 4.78
CA LYS A 14 6.95 5.56 4.71
C LYS A 14 5.63 4.79 4.70
N ALA A 15 5.64 3.60 4.13
CA ALA A 15 4.56 2.64 4.23
C ALA A 15 5.14 1.21 4.20
N VAL A 16 4.33 0.23 4.59
CA VAL A 16 4.63 -1.20 4.46
C VAL A 16 3.33 -2.00 4.41
N THR A 17 3.30 -3.04 3.59
CA THR A 17 2.16 -3.95 3.48
C THR A 17 2.37 -5.27 4.21
N SER A 18 1.30 -5.84 4.77
CA SER A 18 1.24 -7.23 5.22
C SER A 18 -0.08 -7.90 4.84
N THR A 19 -0.12 -9.23 4.87
CA THR A 19 -1.36 -10.00 4.81
C THR A 19 -2.00 -10.11 6.20
N GLY A 20 -3.33 -10.14 6.25
CA GLY A 20 -4.11 -10.46 7.45
C GLY A 20 -4.19 -11.96 7.73
N GLU A 21 -4.96 -12.34 8.76
CA GLU A 21 -5.21 -13.75 9.10
C GLU A 21 -6.16 -14.43 8.11
N ASP A 22 -7.12 -13.67 7.57
CA ASP A 22 -8.11 -14.16 6.60
C ASP A 22 -7.64 -13.96 5.14
N GLU A 23 -8.08 -14.86 4.26
CA GLU A 23 -7.79 -14.78 2.83
C GLU A 23 -8.37 -13.50 2.20
N GLY A 24 -7.54 -12.78 1.45
CA GLY A 24 -7.93 -11.54 0.77
C GLY A 24 -8.00 -10.31 1.68
N VAL A 25 -7.50 -10.40 2.91
CA VAL A 25 -7.32 -9.27 3.84
C VAL A 25 -5.88 -8.80 3.81
N HIS A 26 -5.68 -7.50 3.61
CA HIS A 26 -4.37 -6.85 3.59
C HIS A 26 -4.34 -5.65 4.52
N ASN A 27 -3.18 -5.36 5.07
CA ASN A 27 -2.93 -4.20 5.93
C ASN A 27 -1.84 -3.35 5.29
N ILE A 28 -2.12 -2.06 5.11
CA ILE A 28 -1.14 -1.04 4.73
C ILE A 28 -0.90 -0.19 5.97
N TYR A 29 0.32 -0.28 6.50
CA TYR A 29 0.77 0.59 7.58
C TYR A 29 1.43 1.81 6.97
N ILE A 30 0.97 3.01 7.32
CA ILE A 30 1.50 4.26 6.79
C ILE A 30 2.02 5.16 7.92
N ARG A 31 3.13 5.86 7.65
CA ARG A 31 3.75 6.75 8.62
C ARG A 31 2.82 7.93 8.93
N LYS A 32 2.63 8.21 10.22
CA LYS A 32 1.93 9.39 10.72
C LYS A 32 2.55 10.71 10.24
N ASN A 33 1.74 11.77 10.22
CA ASN A 33 2.16 13.15 9.92
C ASN A 33 2.70 13.38 8.50
N MET A 34 2.33 12.52 7.55
CA MET A 34 2.58 12.76 6.14
C MET A 34 1.53 13.70 5.54
N SER A 35 1.88 14.40 4.47
CA SER A 35 0.88 15.16 3.71
C SER A 35 -0.13 14.20 3.08
N ILE A 36 -1.37 14.66 2.85
CA ILE A 36 -2.40 13.83 2.21
C ILE A 36 -1.93 13.35 0.82
N GLU A 37 -1.22 14.19 0.08
CA GLU A 37 -0.69 13.82 -1.24
C GLU A 37 0.36 12.71 -1.14
N ASP A 38 1.27 12.82 -0.18
CA ASP A 38 2.28 11.78 0.04
C ASP A 38 1.61 10.49 0.54
N MET A 39 0.62 10.59 1.44
CA MET A 39 -0.12 9.43 1.89
C MET A 39 -0.79 8.68 0.75
N ARG A 40 -1.46 9.41 -0.15
CA ARG A 40 -2.09 8.83 -1.35
C ARG A 40 -1.07 8.14 -2.26
N LYS A 41 0.12 8.73 -2.43
CA LYS A 41 1.20 8.14 -3.24
C LYS A 41 1.71 6.84 -2.65
N GLU A 42 1.99 6.81 -1.35
CA GLU A 42 2.49 5.59 -0.70
C GLU A 42 1.40 4.52 -0.62
N VAL A 43 0.13 4.87 -0.32
CA VAL A 43 -0.98 3.90 -0.37
C VAL A 43 -1.15 3.31 -1.78
N ALA A 44 -1.07 4.13 -2.83
CA ALA A 44 -1.13 3.64 -4.21
C ALA A 44 0.03 2.70 -4.55
N HIS A 45 1.24 3.00 -4.05
CA HIS A 45 2.42 2.15 -4.20
C HIS A 45 2.20 0.77 -3.56
N GLU A 46 1.75 0.75 -2.30
CA GLU A 46 1.45 -0.46 -1.55
C GLU A 46 0.30 -1.28 -2.17
N LEU A 47 -0.75 -0.61 -2.66
CA LEU A 47 -1.84 -1.26 -3.41
C LEU A 47 -1.35 -1.95 -4.68
N LEU A 48 -0.37 -1.37 -5.38
CA LEU A 48 0.24 -2.03 -6.54
C LEU A 48 0.99 -3.30 -6.14
N HIS A 49 1.60 -3.35 -4.95
CA HIS A 49 2.18 -4.60 -4.45
C HIS A 49 1.12 -5.66 -4.21
N ILE A 50 0.01 -5.26 -3.62
CA ILE A 50 -1.11 -6.15 -3.35
C ILE A 50 -1.66 -6.75 -4.64
N ILE A 51 -1.94 -5.90 -5.63
CA ILE A 51 -2.54 -6.28 -6.90
C ILE A 51 -1.62 -7.16 -7.76
N ASN A 52 -0.31 -6.94 -7.70
CA ASN A 52 0.67 -7.71 -8.48
C ASN A 52 1.22 -8.93 -7.74
N GLU A 53 0.75 -9.21 -6.52
CA GLU A 53 1.20 -10.32 -5.67
C GLU A 53 2.72 -10.32 -5.39
N ASP A 54 3.37 -9.15 -5.39
CA ASP A 54 4.84 -9.00 -5.29
C ASP A 54 5.34 -8.48 -3.93
N PHE A 55 4.55 -8.68 -2.86
CA PHE A 55 4.74 -8.24 -1.47
C PHE A 55 6.10 -8.52 -0.80
N HIS A 56 6.98 -9.31 -1.42
CA HIS A 56 8.27 -9.74 -0.85
C HIS A 56 9.49 -9.09 -1.54
N VAL A 57 9.28 -8.17 -2.48
CA VAL A 57 10.33 -7.64 -3.36
C VAL A 57 11.03 -6.39 -2.78
N ASP A 58 10.60 -5.90 -1.61
CA ASP A 58 11.00 -4.59 -1.07
C ASP A 58 12.49 -4.39 -0.71
N GLN A 59 13.29 -5.45 -0.57
CA GLN A 59 14.66 -5.26 -0.04
C GLN A 59 15.67 -4.62 -1.01
N HIS A 60 15.37 -4.44 -2.30
CA HIS A 60 16.37 -3.94 -3.27
C HIS A 60 15.88 -2.94 -4.33
N VAL A 61 14.62 -2.53 -4.37
CA VAL A 61 13.99 -2.13 -5.66
C VAL A 61 13.54 -0.66 -5.73
N ASN A 62 13.91 0.21 -4.79
CA ASN A 62 13.46 1.62 -4.77
C ASN A 62 13.71 2.42 -6.09
N LEU A 63 14.73 2.06 -6.90
CA LEU A 63 15.04 2.72 -8.19
C LEU A 63 14.47 2.00 -9.42
N ILE A 64 14.41 0.66 -9.40
CA ILE A 64 13.89 -0.14 -10.52
C ILE A 64 12.36 -0.11 -10.50
N GLU A 65 11.74 -0.02 -9.33
CA GLU A 65 10.31 0.04 -9.13
C GLU A 65 9.67 1.27 -9.80
N HIS A 66 10.27 2.44 -9.60
CA HIS A 66 9.89 3.67 -10.30
C HIS A 66 10.00 3.55 -11.83
N MET A 67 10.86 2.67 -12.34
CA MET A 67 11.06 2.46 -13.79
C MET A 67 10.14 1.37 -14.37
N VAL A 68 9.76 0.37 -13.58
CA VAL A 68 9.00 -0.81 -14.01
C VAL A 68 7.49 -0.63 -13.82
N ARG A 69 7.05 0.07 -12.77
CA ARG A 69 5.61 0.29 -12.50
C ARG A 69 5.04 1.43 -13.36
N ARG A 70 4.75 1.09 -14.62
CA ARG A 70 3.78 1.80 -15.48
C ARG A 70 2.49 1.00 -15.65
N LYS A 71 2.06 0.30 -14.59
CA LYS A 71 0.65 -0.10 -14.48
C LYS A 71 -0.04 0.99 -13.69
N GLU A 72 -0.82 1.81 -14.39
CA GLU A 72 -1.68 2.79 -13.74
C GLU A 72 -2.80 2.03 -13.01
N LEU A 73 -3.04 2.40 -11.75
CA LEU A 73 -4.25 1.99 -11.06
C LEU A 73 -5.43 2.65 -11.79
N THR A 74 -6.30 1.83 -12.39
CA THR A 74 -7.51 2.34 -13.04
C THR A 74 -8.64 2.44 -12.02
N ASP A 75 -9.58 3.36 -12.26
CA ASP A 75 -10.74 3.55 -11.39
C ASP A 75 -11.56 2.26 -11.23
N ASP A 76 -11.74 1.49 -12.32
CA ASP A 76 -12.41 0.17 -12.30
C ASP A 76 -11.77 -0.83 -11.32
N MET A 77 -10.44 -0.75 -11.11
CA MET A 77 -9.76 -1.62 -10.16
C MET A 77 -10.02 -1.18 -8.73
N LEU A 78 -10.05 0.14 -8.48
CA LEU A 78 -10.33 0.71 -7.16
C LEU A 78 -11.75 0.40 -6.68
N GLU A 79 -12.72 0.32 -7.60
CA GLU A 79 -14.11 -0.03 -7.29
C GLU A 79 -14.29 -1.46 -6.72
N THR A 80 -13.31 -2.35 -6.92
CA THR A 80 -13.33 -3.73 -6.40
C THR A 80 -12.69 -3.88 -5.01
N ILE A 81 -12.23 -2.78 -4.41
CA ILE A 81 -11.47 -2.75 -3.18
C ILE A 81 -12.29 -2.05 -2.09
N ASP A 82 -12.55 -2.77 -1.00
CA ASP A 82 -13.18 -2.20 0.19
C ASP A 82 -12.10 -1.57 1.08
N PHE A 83 -12.12 -0.24 1.19
CA PHE A 83 -11.18 0.53 2.01
C PHE A 83 -11.73 0.80 3.40
N TYR A 84 -10.97 0.39 4.42
CA TYR A 84 -11.25 0.72 5.82
C TYR A 84 -10.10 1.56 6.41
N HIS A 85 -10.44 2.72 6.97
CA HIS A 85 -9.48 3.61 7.63
C HIS A 85 -9.76 3.64 9.12
N HIS A 86 -8.74 3.37 9.93
CA HIS A 86 -8.84 3.38 11.39
C HIS A 86 -7.80 4.34 11.97
N VAL A 87 -8.27 5.32 12.75
CA VAL A 87 -7.43 6.31 13.44
C VAL A 87 -7.41 5.97 14.94
N LEU A 88 -6.22 5.68 15.48
CA LEU A 88 -5.96 5.42 16.89
C LEU A 88 -5.50 6.68 17.64
#